data_AF-A0A7K2JD87-F1
#
_entry.id   AF-A0A7K2JD87-F1
#
_cell.length_a   1.000
_cell.length_b   1.000
_cell.length_c   1.000
_cell.angle_alpha   90.00
_cell.angle_beta   90.00
_cell.angle_gamma   90.00
#
_symmetry.space_group_name_H-M   'P 1'
#
loop_
_entity.id
_entity.type
_entity.pdbx_description
1 polymer ?
#
loop_
_entity_poly.entity_id
_entity_poly.type
_entity_poly.pdbx_seq_one_letter_code
_entity_poly.pdbx_strand_id
1 'polypeptide(L)'
;MSLNFTGLRRIADEELSTREIRYLALVQVDLMALYRRWGRPDVGMDDLGEWLCFAFALSDGSKFILQREAYNPPTPGFLLSATKALFSAEAAERIIGALDIPEAVVLELSDEVLN
;
A
#
# COMPACT_ATOMS: atom_id res chain seq x y z
N MET A 1 -17.77 12.16 2.35
CA MET A 1 -17.82 11.08 3.37
C MET A 1 -16.48 11.05 4.07
N SER A 2 -16.45 10.95 5.41
CA SER A 2 -15.18 10.80 6.13
C SER A 2 -14.68 9.37 5.94
N LEU A 3 -13.50 9.20 5.35
CA LEU A 3 -12.85 7.89 5.28
C LEU A 3 -12.58 7.38 6.70
N ASN A 4 -12.91 6.11 6.98
CA ASN A 4 -12.66 5.50 8.27
C ASN A 4 -11.54 4.46 8.15
N PHE A 5 -10.40 4.78 8.75
CA PHE A 5 -9.22 3.93 8.75
C PHE A 5 -9.16 2.98 9.97
N THR A 6 -10.18 3.01 10.83
CA THR A 6 -10.31 2.02 11.90
C THR A 6 -10.77 0.66 11.35
N GLY A 7 -10.24 -0.42 11.90
CA GLY A 7 -10.52 -1.77 11.42
C GLY A 7 -9.76 -2.16 10.15
N LEU A 8 -8.61 -1.53 9.89
CA LEU A 8 -7.68 -1.96 8.85
C LEU A 8 -7.33 -3.45 9.06
N ARG A 9 -7.51 -4.25 8.00
CA ARG A 9 -7.18 -5.68 8.02
C ARG A 9 -6.30 -6.05 6.84
N ARG A 10 -5.34 -6.95 7.08
CA ARG A 10 -4.61 -7.63 6.02
C ARG A 10 -5.57 -8.59 5.31
N ILE A 11 -5.52 -8.61 3.98
CA ILE A 11 -6.30 -9.52 3.10
C ILE A 11 -5.33 -10.27 2.19
N ALA A 12 -5.74 -11.32 1.49
CA ALA A 12 -4.84 -11.92 0.50
C ALA A 12 -4.63 -10.97 -0.69
N ASP A 13 -3.43 -10.97 -1.28
CA ASP A 13 -3.11 -10.27 -2.53
C ASP A 13 -4.17 -10.52 -3.61
N GLU A 14 -4.62 -11.77 -3.75
CA GLU A 14 -5.53 -12.20 -4.81
C GLU A 14 -6.94 -11.63 -4.65
N GLU A 15 -7.27 -11.09 -3.47
CA GLU A 15 -8.53 -10.37 -3.23
C GLU A 15 -8.53 -8.95 -3.84
N LEU A 16 -7.39 -8.48 -4.36
CA LEU A 16 -7.25 -7.20 -5.05
C LEU A 16 -7.20 -7.37 -6.56
N SER A 17 -8.18 -6.80 -7.25
CA SER A 17 -8.14 -6.69 -8.70
C SER A 17 -7.16 -5.60 -9.12
N THR A 18 -6.13 -5.97 -9.90
CA THR A 18 -5.17 -5.02 -10.49
C THR A 18 -5.84 -3.95 -11.36
N ARG A 19 -7.06 -4.21 -11.86
CA ARG A 19 -7.86 -3.24 -12.66
C ARG A 19 -8.53 -2.17 -11.80
N GLU A 20 -8.67 -2.40 -10.51
CA GLU A 20 -9.39 -1.52 -9.59
C GLU A 20 -8.47 -0.61 -8.77
N ILE A 21 -7.17 -0.89 -8.78
CA ILE A 21 -6.15 -0.13 -8.06
C ILE A 21 -5.34 0.74 -9.01
N ARG A 22 -4.85 1.87 -8.50
CA ARG A 22 -3.96 2.79 -9.20
C ARG A 22 -2.81 3.21 -8.30
N TYR A 23 -1.66 3.46 -8.90
CA TYR A 23 -0.49 3.97 -8.18
C TYR A 23 -0.81 5.32 -7.55
N LEU A 24 -0.76 5.38 -6.22
CA LEU A 24 -1.12 6.54 -5.41
C LEU A 24 0.14 7.28 -4.95
N ALA A 25 1.14 6.57 -4.44
CA ALA A 25 2.32 7.17 -3.83
C ALA A 25 3.52 6.22 -3.74
N LEU A 26 4.73 6.78 -3.65
CA LEU A 26 5.89 6.10 -3.10
C LEU A 26 5.95 6.36 -1.59
N VAL A 27 6.09 5.30 -0.81
CA VAL A 27 6.10 5.40 0.66
C VAL A 27 7.35 4.73 1.21
N GLN A 28 7.97 5.38 2.19
CA GLN A 28 9.04 4.76 2.96
C GLN A 28 8.41 4.02 4.13
N VAL A 29 8.70 2.73 4.24
CA VAL A 29 8.30 1.90 5.39
C VAL A 29 9.26 0.73 5.48
N ASP A 30 9.66 0.37 6.70
CA ASP A 30 10.57 -0.75 6.91
C ASP A 30 9.86 -2.09 6.66
N LEU A 31 10.49 -2.96 5.86
CA LEU A 31 9.96 -4.28 5.54
C LEU A 31 9.84 -5.16 6.80
N MET A 32 10.80 -5.07 7.73
CA MET A 32 10.75 -5.87 8.95
C MET A 32 9.71 -5.35 9.93
N ALA A 33 9.45 -4.04 9.96
CA ALA A 33 8.34 -3.45 10.71
C ALA A 33 6.99 -3.94 10.17
N LEU A 34 6.78 -3.89 8.84
CA LEU A 34 5.60 -4.46 8.20
C LEU A 34 5.45 -5.95 8.52
N TYR A 35 6.54 -6.72 8.40
CA TYR A 35 6.53 -8.15 8.70
C TYR A 35 6.10 -8.44 10.15
N ARG A 36 6.67 -7.70 11.11
CA ARG A 36 6.37 -7.90 12.54
C ARG A 36 4.93 -7.50 12.88
N ARG A 37 4.41 -6.44 12.25
CA ARG A 37 3.07 -5.91 12.54
C ARG A 37 1.96 -6.68 11.84
N TRP A 38 2.19 -7.05 10.58
CA TRP A 38 1.15 -7.54 9.66
C TRP A 38 1.42 -8.95 9.11
N GLY A 39 2.52 -9.59 9.52
CA GLY A 39 2.89 -10.94 9.10
C GLY A 39 3.68 -10.97 7.80
N ARG A 40 3.91 -12.17 7.26
CA ARG A 40 4.69 -12.35 6.04
C ARG A 40 4.00 -11.68 4.84
N PRO A 41 4.73 -10.99 3.93
CA PRO A 41 4.16 -10.54 2.67
C PRO A 41 3.69 -11.73 1.83
N ASP A 42 2.69 -11.48 1.00
CA ASP A 42 2.41 -12.36 -0.13
C ASP A 42 3.51 -12.14 -1.18
N VAL A 43 3.74 -13.13 -2.03
CA VAL A 43 4.76 -13.06 -3.08
C VAL A 43 4.08 -13.17 -4.43
N GLY A 44 4.00 -12.03 -5.13
CA GLY A 44 3.53 -11.95 -6.51
C GLY A 44 4.68 -12.11 -7.50
N MET A 45 4.38 -12.57 -8.72
CA MET A 45 5.35 -12.65 -9.81
C MET A 45 4.74 -12.07 -11.08
N ASP A 46 5.46 -11.15 -11.71
CA ASP A 46 5.13 -10.60 -13.01
C ASP A 46 6.37 -10.53 -13.93
N ASP A 47 6.22 -9.92 -15.11
CA ASP A 47 7.31 -9.79 -16.09
C ASP A 47 8.48 -8.91 -15.59
N LEU A 48 8.29 -8.13 -14.52
CA LEU A 48 9.30 -7.27 -13.92
C LEU A 48 10.05 -7.97 -12.78
N GLY A 49 9.45 -8.97 -12.13
CA GLY A 49 10.12 -9.79 -11.13
C GLY A 49 9.22 -10.31 -10.02
N GLU A 50 9.85 -10.56 -8.88
CA GLU A 50 9.18 -11.00 -7.66
C GLU A 50 8.81 -9.80 -6.80
N TRP A 51 7.56 -9.73 -6.37
CA TRP A 51 7.01 -8.62 -5.61
C TRP A 51 6.58 -9.07 -4.23
N LEU A 52 7.05 -8.35 -3.21
CA LEU A 52 6.57 -8.46 -1.84
C LEU A 52 5.32 -7.59 -1.69
N CYS A 53 4.20 -8.24 -1.42
CA CYS A 53 2.88 -7.62 -1.40
C CYS A 53 2.30 -7.57 0.02
N PHE A 54 1.82 -6.40 0.43
CA PHE A 54 0.95 -6.21 1.60
C PHE A 54 -0.36 -5.54 1.19
N ALA A 55 -1.39 -6.34 0.93
CA ALA A 55 -2.75 -5.93 0.63
C ALA A 55 -3.61 -5.76 1.90
N PHE A 56 -4.40 -4.69 1.92
CA PHE A 56 -5.28 -4.35 3.03
C PHE A 56 -6.68 -3.95 2.56
N ALA A 57 -7.65 -4.16 3.44
CA ALA A 57 -9.01 -3.64 3.30
C ALA A 57 -9.40 -2.80 4.51
N LEU A 58 -10.17 -1.74 4.24
CA LEU A 58 -10.92 -1.00 5.24
C LEU A 58 -12.33 -1.57 5.42
N SER A 59 -12.98 -1.16 6.51
CA SER A 59 -14.34 -1.60 6.86
C SER A 59 -15.40 -1.19 5.82
N ASP A 60 -15.13 -0.14 5.04
CA ASP A 60 -16.00 0.33 3.96
C ASP A 60 -15.79 -0.42 2.62
N GLY A 61 -14.92 -1.43 2.62
CA GLY A 61 -14.60 -2.25 1.46
C GLY A 61 -13.56 -1.65 0.51
N SER A 62 -13.10 -0.42 0.78
CA SER A 62 -11.96 0.14 0.04
C SER A 62 -10.67 -0.62 0.39
N LYS A 63 -9.79 -0.71 -0.59
CA LYS A 63 -8.57 -1.53 -0.50
C LYS A 63 -7.35 -0.77 -1.01
N PHE A 64 -6.19 -1.17 -0.52
CA PHE A 64 -4.89 -0.70 -1.00
C PHE A 64 -3.84 -1.81 -0.84
N ILE A 65 -2.70 -1.65 -1.52
CA ILE A 65 -1.58 -2.57 -1.48
C ILE A 65 -0.26 -1.79 -1.41
N LEU A 66 0.66 -2.31 -0.61
CA LEU A 66 2.08 -1.92 -0.64
C LEU A 66 2.85 -2.99 -1.40
N GLN A 67 3.57 -2.58 -2.43
CA GLN A 67 4.35 -3.48 -3.27
C GLN A 67 5.80 -3.02 -3.35
N ARG A 68 6.73 -3.96 -3.24
CA ARG A 68 8.16 -3.70 -3.42
C ARG A 68 8.79 -4.87 -4.13
N GLU A 69 9.60 -4.60 -5.14
CA GLU A 69 10.36 -5.65 -5.82
C GLU A 69 11.42 -6.24 -4.86
N ALA A 70 11.54 -7.57 -4.85
CA ALA A 70 12.23 -8.32 -3.82
C ALA A 70 13.77 -8.21 -3.88
N TYR A 71 14.36 -8.11 -5.07
CA TYR A 71 15.80 -8.29 -5.27
C TYR A 71 16.57 -7.00 -5.63
N ASN A 72 15.95 -6.13 -6.40
CA ASN A 72 16.47 -4.88 -6.96
C ASN A 72 15.43 -3.74 -6.86
N PRO A 73 14.96 -3.38 -5.66
CA PRO A 73 14.01 -2.29 -5.52
C PRO A 73 14.66 -0.97 -6.00
N PRO A 74 14.04 -0.23 -6.94
CA PRO A 74 14.62 0.98 -7.50
C PRO A 74 14.75 2.11 -6.46
N THR A 75 13.97 2.06 -5.38
CA THR A 75 14.01 2.97 -4.24
C THR A 75 13.81 2.18 -2.93
N PRO A 76 14.30 2.66 -1.77
CA PRO A 76 14.12 2.00 -0.48
C PRO A 76 12.68 2.04 0.08
N GLY A 77 11.68 2.19 -0.79
CA GLY A 77 10.26 2.32 -0.44
C GLY A 77 9.37 1.21 -1.00
N PHE A 78 8.07 1.38 -0.77
CA PHE A 78 7.00 0.59 -1.35
C PHE A 78 6.14 1.47 -2.24
N LEU A 79 5.69 0.89 -3.36
CA LEU A 79 4.64 1.46 -4.17
C LEU A 79 3.32 1.25 -3.43
N LEU A 80 2.65 2.35 -3.10
CA LEU A 80 1.29 2.35 -2.59
C LEU A 80 0.33 2.48 -3.77
N SER A 81 -0.47 1.45 -3.99
CA SER A 81 -1.57 1.45 -4.96
C SER A 81 -2.90 1.29 -4.25
N ALA A 82 -3.93 2.03 -4.67
CA ALA A 82 -5.19 2.07 -3.96
C ALA A 82 -6.40 2.09 -4.89
N THR A 83 -7.52 1.60 -4.37
CA THR A 83 -8.82 1.72 -5.03
C THR A 83 -9.28 3.18 -5.12
N LYS A 84 -10.17 3.49 -6.08
CA LYS A 84 -10.65 4.86 -6.34
C LYS A 84 -11.11 5.64 -5.10
N ALA A 85 -11.73 4.97 -4.12
CA ALA A 85 -12.21 5.60 -2.89
C ALA A 85 -11.07 6.18 -2.02
N LEU A 86 -9.86 5.63 -2.16
CA LEU A 86 -8.65 6.03 -1.43
C LEU A 86 -7.66 6.79 -2.31
N PHE A 87 -8.05 7.21 -3.50
CA PHE A 87 -7.16 7.85 -4.46
C PHE A 87 -7.09 9.37 -4.22
N SER A 88 -6.45 9.77 -3.13
CA SER A 88 -6.21 11.18 -2.79
C SER A 88 -4.99 11.36 -1.89
N ALA A 89 -4.41 12.56 -1.88
CA ALA A 89 -3.27 12.91 -1.03
C ALA A 89 -3.59 12.71 0.47
N GLU A 90 -4.77 13.14 0.91
CA GLU A 90 -5.21 12.95 2.29
C GLU A 90 -5.34 11.46 2.64
N ALA A 91 -5.85 10.64 1.72
CA ALA A 91 -5.95 9.21 1.94
C ALA A 91 -4.58 8.55 2.07
N ALA A 92 -3.58 8.96 1.28
CA ALA A 92 -2.21 8.44 1.39
C ALA A 92 -1.63 8.64 2.80
N GLU A 93 -1.71 9.86 3.36
CA GLU A 93 -1.24 10.15 4.72
C GLU A 93 -1.99 9.34 5.77
N ARG A 94 -3.31 9.22 5.62
CA ARG A 94 -4.14 8.46 6.57
C ARG A 94 -3.92 6.95 6.48
N ILE A 95 -3.63 6.43 5.29
CA ILE A 95 -3.20 5.03 5.09
C ILE A 95 -1.92 4.79 5.87
N ILE A 96 -0.92 5.66 5.71
CA ILE A 96 0.36 5.52 6.40
C ILE A 96 0.20 5.55 7.91
N GLY A 97 -0.58 6.51 8.45
CA GLY A 97 -0.89 6.53 9.88
C GLY A 97 -1.60 5.26 10.37
N ALA A 98 -2.45 4.66 9.53
CA ALA A 98 -3.20 3.44 9.88
C ALA A 98 -2.36 2.16 9.88
N LEU A 99 -1.19 2.15 9.22
CA LEU A 99 -0.27 1.02 9.26
C LEU A 99 0.32 0.80 10.67
N ASP A 100 0.27 1.82 11.53
CA ASP A 100 0.78 1.79 12.91
C ASP A 100 2.27 1.44 12.97
N ILE A 101 3.04 2.08 12.07
CA ILE A 101 4.50 1.97 11.96
C ILE A 101 5.07 3.39 12.06
N PRO A 102 5.77 3.74 13.16
CA PRO A 102 6.17 5.13 13.44
C PRO A 102 7.03 5.81 12.37
N GLU A 103 7.89 5.03 11.70
CA GLU A 103 8.82 5.50 10.68
C GLU A 103 8.21 5.55 9.27
N ALA A 104 6.96 5.11 9.10
CA ALA A 104 6.31 5.09 7.80
C ALA A 104 5.93 6.52 7.36
N VAL A 105 6.26 6.88 6.12
CA VAL A 105 6.03 8.23 5.57
C VAL A 105 5.79 8.20 4.06
N VAL A 106 4.96 9.11 3.56
CA VAL A 106 4.81 9.35 2.13
C VAL A 106 6.03 10.12 1.62
N LEU A 107 6.73 9.58 0.62
CA LEU A 107 7.87 10.25 -0.01
C LEU A 107 7.44 11.09 -1.22
N GLU A 108 6.54 10.53 -2.03
CA GLU A 108 6.13 11.13 -3.29
C GLU A 108 4.68 10.72 -3.59
N LEU A 109 3.85 11.67 -4.02
CA LEU A 109 2.51 11.39 -4.53
C LEU A 109 2.57 11.22 -6.05
N SER A 110 1.71 10.36 -6.60
CA SER A 110 1.56 10.26 -8.04
C SER A 110 1.11 11.60 -8.65
N ASP A 111 1.61 11.91 -9.85
CA ASP A 111 1.18 13.10 -10.59
C ASP A 111 -0.34 13.13 -10.81
N GLU A 112 -0.98 11.96 -10.97
CA GLU A 112 -2.44 11.84 -11.10
C GLU A 112 -3.22 12.34 -9.88
N VAL A 113 -2.61 12.35 -8.70
CA VAL A 113 -3.22 12.82 -7.45
C VAL A 113 -3.00 14.33 -7.26
N LEU A 114 -1.94 14.87 -7.87
CA LEU A 114 -1.58 16.28 -7.79
C LEU A 114 -2.31 17.16 -8.84
N ASN A 115 -2.87 16.54 -9.88
CA ASN A 115 -3.60 17.18 -10.98
C ASN A 115 -5.12 17.05 -10.85
#